data_AF-A0A127B8Z8-F1
#
_entry.id   AF-A0A127B8Z8-F1
#
_cell.length_a   1.000
_cell.length_b   1.000
_cell.length_c   1.000
_cell.angle_alpha   90.00
_cell.angle_beta   90.00
_cell.angle_gamma   90.00
#
_symmetry.space_group_name_H-M   'P 1'
#
loop_
_entity.id
_entity.type
_entity.pdbx_description
1 polymer ?
#
loop_
_entity_poly.entity_id
_entity_poly.type
_entity_poly.pdbx_seq_one_letter_code
_entity_poly.pdbx_strand_id
1 'polypeptide(L)'
;MTGVTLAQGRSGIGVINPVGFIKRLAGALPAAELIEEHNFFMMDINSIKEILNRLKHELEGISPEELLNKFLSVVPDTASEESYKEAIKKLGRVYKELFPEIVEMLEKFREYSTLDVRRRVWEEIYKPIVINLAEGFAEDVTRLWDYAFNKEDISDNELEKLDLINNWLFLLIKVFAISSRLDDIEKSVELSMFGMILYLKGIRILYKEPEIPVNEAKKILKQDFELIIRKILESGYKFQKTDDYLLFEVLED
;
A
#
# COMPACT_ATOMS: atom_id res chain seq x y z
N MET A 1 2.18 -35.85 -10.92
CA MET A 1 1.05 -34.92 -10.72
C MET A 1 0.69 -34.95 -9.25
N THR A 2 1.34 -34.11 -8.47
CA THR A 2 1.12 -33.99 -7.02
C THR A 2 0.53 -32.62 -6.79
N GLY A 3 -0.75 -32.62 -6.43
CA GLY A 3 -1.50 -31.41 -6.09
C GLY A 3 -0.85 -30.71 -4.91
N VAL A 4 -0.55 -29.44 -5.09
CA VAL A 4 -0.18 -28.55 -3.99
C VAL A 4 -1.46 -28.23 -3.24
N THR A 5 -1.64 -28.91 -2.12
CA THR A 5 -2.62 -28.54 -1.10
C THR A 5 -2.22 -27.17 -0.59
N LEU A 6 -2.95 -26.14 -1.05
CA LEU A 6 -2.92 -24.82 -0.44
C LEU A 6 -3.08 -25.02 1.06
N ALA A 7 -2.12 -24.51 1.82
CA ALA A 7 -2.33 -24.23 3.22
C ALA A 7 -3.50 -23.25 3.31
N GLN A 8 -4.72 -23.80 3.38
CA GLN A 8 -5.85 -23.17 4.03
C GLN A 8 -5.42 -22.96 5.48
N GLY A 9 -4.71 -21.85 5.71
CA GLY A 9 -4.45 -21.34 7.03
C GLY A 9 -5.78 -21.27 7.77
N ARG A 10 -5.78 -21.74 9.01
CA ARG A 10 -6.94 -21.92 9.90
C ARG A 10 -7.68 -20.63 10.32
N SER A 11 -7.72 -19.60 9.46
CA SER A 11 -8.64 -18.47 9.59
C SER A 11 -9.52 -18.42 8.35
N GLY A 12 -10.79 -18.81 8.47
CA GLY A 12 -11.79 -18.90 7.40
C GLY A 12 -12.22 -17.55 6.79
N ILE A 13 -11.33 -16.56 6.74
CA ILE A 13 -11.57 -15.23 6.17
C ILE A 13 -10.81 -15.17 4.83
N GLY A 14 -11.37 -15.84 3.80
CA GLY A 14 -10.88 -15.78 2.42
C GLY A 14 -11.33 -14.52 1.66
N VAL A 15 -11.71 -13.47 2.38
CA VAL A 15 -12.35 -12.25 1.86
C VAL A 15 -11.36 -11.35 1.13
N ILE A 16 -10.11 -11.31 1.61
CA ILE A 16 -9.04 -10.48 1.03
C ILE A 16 -8.09 -11.39 0.28
N ASN A 17 -7.73 -11.01 -0.95
CA ASN A 17 -6.65 -11.64 -1.70
C ASN A 17 -5.37 -10.80 -1.57
N PRO A 18 -4.62 -10.93 -0.46
CA PRO A 18 -3.44 -10.11 -0.22
C PRO A 18 -2.38 -10.30 -1.31
N VAL A 19 -2.33 -11.50 -1.88
CA VAL A 19 -1.40 -11.91 -2.92
C VAL A 19 -1.65 -11.18 -4.25
N GLY A 20 -2.91 -11.06 -4.67
CA GLY A 20 -3.28 -10.32 -5.88
C GLY A 20 -3.05 -8.81 -5.74
N PHE A 21 -3.24 -8.28 -4.53
CA PHE A 21 -3.02 -6.86 -4.24
C PHE A 21 -1.54 -6.50 -4.19
N ILE A 22 -0.66 -7.39 -3.72
CA ILE A 22 0.79 -7.19 -3.77
C ILE A 22 1.30 -6.96 -5.20
N LYS A 23 0.75 -7.63 -6.22
CA LYS A 23 1.14 -7.35 -7.62
C LYS A 23 0.73 -5.95 -8.07
N ARG A 24 -0.42 -5.44 -7.61
CA ARG A 24 -0.86 -4.06 -7.89
C ARG A 24 0.02 -3.04 -7.20
N LEU A 25 0.33 -3.25 -5.93
CA LEU A 25 1.31 -2.46 -5.18
C LEU A 25 2.69 -2.51 -5.84
N ALA A 26 3.09 -3.68 -6.32
CA ALA A 26 4.34 -3.91 -7.00
C ALA A 26 4.48 -3.03 -8.26
N GLY A 27 3.42 -2.92 -9.05
CA GLY A 27 3.38 -2.04 -10.21
C GLY A 27 3.32 -0.54 -9.87
N ALA A 28 2.88 -0.19 -8.66
CA ALA A 28 2.64 1.19 -8.25
C ALA A 28 3.90 1.91 -7.74
N LEU A 29 4.82 1.20 -7.09
CA LEU A 29 5.98 1.83 -6.46
C LEU A 29 6.89 2.56 -7.46
N PRO A 30 7.20 2.01 -8.65
CA PRO A 30 7.97 2.73 -9.64
C PRO A 30 7.39 4.08 -10.04
N ALA A 31 6.06 4.21 -10.09
CA ALA A 31 5.44 5.50 -10.35
C ALA A 31 5.74 6.52 -9.23
N ALA A 32 5.88 6.06 -7.97
CA ALA A 32 6.18 6.88 -6.80
C ALA A 32 7.62 7.42 -6.83
N GLU A 33 8.59 6.58 -7.22
CA GLU A 33 10.01 6.93 -7.23
C GLU A 33 10.40 7.94 -8.32
N LEU A 34 9.57 8.09 -9.38
CA LEU A 34 9.82 8.96 -10.52
C LEU A 34 9.65 10.47 -10.25
N ILE A 35 9.17 10.80 -9.06
CA ILE A 35 8.58 12.09 -8.77
C ILE A 35 9.57 13.06 -8.07
N GLU A 36 10.73 12.57 -7.62
CA GLU A 36 11.73 13.40 -6.95
C GLU A 36 12.51 14.32 -7.93
N GLU A 37 12.75 15.58 -7.55
CA GLU A 37 13.12 16.68 -8.47
C GLU A 37 14.59 16.76 -8.90
N HIS A 38 14.99 16.37 -10.11
CA HIS A 38 16.26 16.78 -10.76
C HIS A 38 16.01 17.27 -12.21
N ASN A 39 16.75 18.24 -12.75
CA ASN A 39 16.56 18.73 -14.15
C ASN A 39 17.70 18.19 -15.04
N PHE A 40 17.44 17.70 -16.27
CA PHE A 40 18.26 17.85 -17.52
C PHE A 40 17.92 16.79 -18.62
N PHE A 41 17.61 17.16 -19.87
CA PHE A 41 17.51 16.28 -21.08
C PHE A 41 16.30 15.32 -21.28
N MET A 42 15.67 15.37 -22.46
CA MET A 42 14.33 14.81 -22.71
C MET A 42 14.24 13.27 -22.73
N MET A 43 13.58 12.70 -21.72
CA MET A 43 12.73 11.52 -21.88
C MET A 43 11.26 11.94 -21.76
N ASP A 44 10.38 11.32 -22.56
CA ASP A 44 8.95 11.63 -22.59
C ASP A 44 8.11 10.66 -21.75
N ILE A 45 6.81 10.95 -21.63
CA ILE A 45 5.87 10.14 -20.85
C ILE A 45 5.60 8.75 -21.45
N ASN A 46 5.78 8.56 -22.77
CA ASN A 46 5.57 7.26 -23.39
C ASN A 46 6.67 6.29 -22.99
N SER A 47 7.91 6.77 -22.84
CA SER A 47 9.01 5.97 -22.27
C SER A 47 8.64 5.42 -20.88
N ILE A 48 7.95 6.20 -20.03
CA ILE A 48 7.50 5.71 -18.71
C ILE A 48 6.42 4.65 -18.84
N LYS A 49 5.44 4.86 -19.70
CA LYS A 49 4.39 3.86 -19.95
C LYS A 49 5.00 2.55 -20.44
N GLU A 50 6.04 2.60 -21.27
CA GLU A 50 6.80 1.42 -21.68
C GLU A 50 7.55 0.77 -20.53
N ILE A 51 8.26 1.53 -19.68
CA ILE A 51 8.96 1.00 -18.50
C ILE A 51 7.98 0.29 -17.56
N LEU A 52 6.82 0.90 -17.28
CA LEU A 52 5.80 0.30 -16.41
C LEU A 52 5.14 -0.93 -17.04
N ASN A 53 4.97 -0.96 -18.36
CA ASN A 53 4.50 -2.16 -19.05
C ASN A 53 5.51 -3.31 -18.98
N ARG A 54 6.81 -3.01 -19.12
CA ARG A 54 7.88 -4.01 -18.92
C ARG A 54 7.87 -4.56 -17.50
N LEU A 55 7.81 -3.67 -16.50
CA LEU A 55 7.67 -4.07 -15.10
C LEU A 55 6.46 -4.98 -14.88
N LYS A 56 5.29 -4.63 -15.45
CA LYS A 56 4.09 -5.45 -15.33
C LYS A 56 4.32 -6.87 -15.88
N HIS A 57 5.01 -7.00 -17.01
CA HIS A 57 5.37 -8.30 -17.56
C HIS A 57 6.40 -9.06 -16.71
N GLU A 58 7.41 -8.38 -16.17
CA GLU A 58 8.38 -9.01 -15.26
C GLU A 58 7.69 -9.50 -13.97
N LEU A 59 6.72 -8.75 -13.44
CA LEU A 59 5.88 -9.14 -12.31
C LEU A 59 4.99 -10.36 -12.58
N GLU A 60 4.66 -10.67 -13.84
CA GLU A 60 3.96 -11.90 -14.20
C GLU A 60 4.85 -13.13 -14.02
N GLY A 61 6.17 -12.99 -14.23
CA GLY A 61 7.15 -14.06 -14.07
C GLY A 61 7.54 -14.39 -12.63
N ILE A 62 7.27 -13.50 -11.67
CA ILE A 62 7.59 -13.71 -10.26
C ILE A 62 6.40 -14.36 -9.54
N SER A 63 6.71 -15.38 -8.73
CA SER A 63 5.67 -16.02 -7.93
C SER A 63 5.09 -15.01 -6.93
N PRO A 64 3.76 -14.92 -6.79
CA PRO A 64 3.17 -13.96 -5.87
C PRO A 64 3.61 -14.13 -4.40
N GLU A 65 3.95 -15.37 -4.01
CA GLU A 65 4.44 -15.68 -2.66
C GLU A 65 5.87 -15.20 -2.44
N GLU A 66 6.77 -15.40 -3.41
CA GLU A 66 8.13 -14.87 -3.35
C GLU A 66 8.13 -13.35 -3.24
N LEU A 67 7.31 -12.69 -4.07
CA LEU A 67 7.16 -11.24 -4.06
C LEU A 67 6.66 -10.74 -2.70
N LEU A 68 5.62 -11.39 -2.16
CA LEU A 68 5.08 -11.08 -0.85
C LEU A 68 6.14 -11.26 0.25
N ASN A 69 6.87 -12.37 0.26
CA ASN A 69 7.89 -12.64 1.30
C ASN A 69 9.01 -11.60 1.26
N LYS A 70 9.46 -11.20 0.07
CA LYS A 70 10.45 -10.12 -0.08
C LYS A 70 9.93 -8.79 0.44
N PHE A 71 8.68 -8.41 0.13
CA PHE A 71 8.10 -7.15 0.61
C PHE A 71 7.85 -7.17 2.12
N LEU A 72 7.41 -8.29 2.68
CA LEU A 72 7.20 -8.41 4.13
C LEU A 72 8.51 -8.33 4.94
N SER A 73 9.64 -8.69 4.34
CA SER A 73 10.96 -8.60 4.99
C SER A 73 11.39 -7.17 5.34
N VAL A 74 10.77 -6.16 4.72
CA VAL A 74 11.11 -4.74 4.96
C VAL A 74 10.24 -4.09 6.02
N VAL A 75 9.16 -4.75 6.44
CA VAL A 75 8.17 -4.21 7.37
C VAL A 75 8.83 -3.97 8.73
N PRO A 76 8.68 -2.77 9.32
CA PRO A 76 9.28 -2.47 10.61
C PRO A 76 8.55 -3.21 11.72
N ASP A 77 9.23 -3.52 12.82
CA ASP A 77 8.58 -4.16 13.98
C ASP A 77 7.83 -3.15 14.85
N THR A 78 8.37 -1.95 14.98
CA THR A 78 7.79 -0.84 15.75
C THR A 78 7.31 0.28 14.84
N ALA A 79 6.19 0.91 15.22
CA ALA A 79 5.69 2.10 14.55
C ALA A 79 6.46 3.35 15.00
N SER A 80 7.33 3.85 14.13
CA SER A 80 7.91 5.20 14.25
C SER A 80 8.14 5.77 12.86
N GLU A 81 8.25 7.09 12.76
CA GLU A 81 8.50 7.74 11.47
C GLU A 81 9.83 7.30 10.85
N GLU A 82 10.88 7.19 11.67
CA GLU A 82 12.19 6.70 11.27
C GLU A 82 12.13 5.25 10.79
N SER A 83 11.36 4.41 11.49
CA SER A 83 11.18 3.00 11.15
C SER A 83 10.45 2.83 9.81
N TYR A 84 9.42 3.65 9.55
CA TYR A 84 8.72 3.69 8.28
C TYR A 84 9.61 4.22 7.14
N LYS A 85 10.36 5.30 7.38
CA LYS A 85 11.33 5.84 6.41
C LYS A 85 12.41 4.82 6.05
N GLU A 86 12.91 4.06 7.01
CA GLU A 86 13.87 2.99 6.74
C GLU A 86 13.21 1.81 6.00
N ALA A 87 11.97 1.44 6.34
CA ALA A 87 11.22 0.42 5.61
C ALA A 87 10.99 0.80 4.14
N ILE A 88 10.66 2.07 3.87
CA ILE A 88 10.54 2.63 2.52
C ILE A 88 11.86 2.50 1.74
N LYS A 89 12.99 2.87 2.36
CA LYS A 89 14.32 2.70 1.73
C LYS A 89 14.64 1.24 1.43
N LYS A 90 14.35 0.34 2.37
CA LYS A 90 14.53 -1.11 2.17
C LYS A 90 13.63 -1.64 1.06
N LEU A 91 12.40 -1.15 0.95
CA LEU A 91 11.49 -1.52 -0.13
C LEU A 91 12.08 -1.14 -1.49
N GLY A 92 12.61 0.08 -1.65
CA GLY A 92 13.31 0.49 -2.88
C GLY A 92 14.51 -0.41 -3.22
N ARG A 93 15.28 -0.87 -2.21
CA ARG A 93 16.36 -1.85 -2.43
C ARG A 93 15.82 -3.20 -2.92
N VAL A 94 14.74 -3.69 -2.34
CA VAL A 94 14.09 -4.94 -2.80
C VAL A 94 13.64 -4.81 -4.25
N TYR A 95 13.12 -3.65 -4.66
CA TYR A 95 12.78 -3.41 -6.06
C TYR A 95 14.01 -3.37 -6.97
N LYS A 96 15.08 -2.73 -6.54
CA LYS A 96 16.34 -2.70 -7.28
C LYS A 96 16.94 -4.09 -7.45
N GLU A 97 16.79 -4.97 -6.46
CA GLU A 97 17.21 -6.36 -6.54
C GLU A 97 16.33 -7.19 -7.49
N LEU A 98 15.01 -6.94 -7.49
CA LEU A 98 14.06 -7.69 -8.32
C LEU A 98 14.02 -7.22 -9.77
N PHE A 99 14.17 -5.91 -10.01
CA PHE A 99 13.99 -5.26 -11.30
C PHE A 99 15.13 -4.26 -11.58
N PRO A 100 16.40 -4.70 -11.60
CA PRO A 100 17.55 -3.80 -11.68
C PRO A 100 17.53 -2.91 -12.94
N GLU A 101 17.18 -3.48 -14.10
CA GLU A 101 17.11 -2.73 -15.37
C GLU A 101 15.97 -1.71 -15.36
N ILE A 102 14.81 -2.07 -14.80
CA ILE A 102 13.68 -1.16 -14.62
C ILE A 102 14.09 0.01 -13.73
N VAL A 103 14.69 -0.27 -12.57
CA VAL A 103 15.14 0.78 -11.64
C VAL A 103 16.19 1.69 -12.27
N GLU A 104 17.14 1.15 -13.04
CA GLU A 104 18.11 1.98 -13.77
C GLU A 104 17.42 2.92 -14.78
N MET A 105 16.39 2.43 -15.50
CA MET A 105 15.62 3.28 -16.42
C MET A 105 14.82 4.36 -15.69
N LEU A 106 14.25 4.04 -14.51
CA LEU A 106 13.53 5.01 -13.67
C LEU A 106 14.48 6.05 -13.07
N GLU A 107 15.67 5.63 -12.61
CA GLU A 107 16.74 6.52 -12.11
C GLU A 107 17.17 7.51 -13.21
N LYS A 108 17.39 7.02 -14.44
CA LYS A 108 17.66 7.89 -15.61
C LYS A 108 16.51 8.85 -15.87
N PHE A 109 15.26 8.41 -15.74
CA PHE A 109 14.13 9.32 -15.91
C PHE A 109 14.09 10.39 -14.85
N ARG A 110 14.31 10.01 -13.60
CA ARG A 110 14.35 10.98 -12.50
C ARG A 110 15.44 12.02 -12.71
N GLU A 111 16.63 11.58 -13.13
CA GLU A 111 17.76 12.46 -13.40
C GLU A 111 17.50 13.41 -14.57
N TYR A 112 16.86 12.88 -15.64
CA TYR A 112 16.79 13.60 -16.90
C TYR A 112 15.45 14.29 -17.21
N SER A 113 14.35 13.89 -16.58
CA SER A 113 13.02 14.46 -16.84
C SER A 113 12.89 15.93 -16.44
N THR A 114 12.06 16.67 -17.19
CA THR A 114 11.69 18.04 -16.82
C THR A 114 10.58 18.01 -15.76
N LEU A 115 10.42 19.12 -15.03
CA LEU A 115 9.29 19.28 -14.09
C LEU A 115 7.92 19.09 -14.74
N ASP A 116 7.74 19.52 -15.99
CA ASP A 116 6.49 19.34 -16.74
C ASP A 116 6.22 17.85 -17.02
N VAL A 117 7.23 17.10 -17.46
CA VAL A 117 7.10 15.66 -17.70
C VAL A 117 6.82 14.92 -16.38
N ARG A 118 7.48 15.28 -15.28
CA ARG A 118 7.18 14.73 -13.94
C ARG A 118 5.75 15.01 -13.52
N ARG A 119 5.24 16.23 -13.72
CA ARG A 119 3.84 16.57 -13.44
C ARG A 119 2.88 15.74 -14.27
N ARG A 120 3.20 15.48 -15.54
CA ARG A 120 2.37 14.60 -16.37
C ARG A 120 2.43 13.15 -15.92
N VAL A 121 3.59 12.64 -15.47
CA VAL A 121 3.68 11.31 -14.85
C VAL A 121 2.85 11.24 -13.57
N TRP A 122 2.90 12.30 -12.75
CA TRP A 122 2.03 12.42 -11.58
C TRP A 122 0.54 12.31 -11.96
N GLU A 123 0.08 13.14 -12.88
CA GLU A 123 -1.33 13.25 -13.25
C GLU A 123 -1.86 12.06 -14.06
N GLU A 124 -1.10 11.59 -15.05
CA GLU A 124 -1.56 10.58 -16.00
C GLU A 124 -1.25 9.15 -15.55
N ILE A 125 -0.33 8.94 -14.61
CA ILE A 125 0.15 7.60 -14.24
C ILE A 125 -0.01 7.36 -12.74
N TYR A 126 0.67 8.15 -11.91
CA TYR A 126 0.68 7.90 -10.48
C TYR A 126 -0.69 8.07 -9.83
N LYS A 127 -1.33 9.21 -10.08
CA LYS A 127 -2.62 9.56 -9.47
C LYS A 127 -3.71 8.54 -9.80
N PRO A 128 -3.88 8.08 -11.06
CA PRO A 128 -4.77 6.97 -11.38
C PRO A 128 -4.45 5.67 -10.65
N ILE A 129 -3.17 5.31 -10.51
CA ILE A 129 -2.75 4.11 -9.77
C ILE A 129 -3.20 4.19 -8.31
N VAL A 130 -2.94 5.32 -7.65
CA VAL A 130 -3.32 5.55 -6.25
C VAL A 130 -4.83 5.55 -6.05
N ILE A 131 -5.59 6.13 -6.99
CA ILE A 131 -7.07 6.07 -6.98
C ILE A 131 -7.53 4.60 -7.08
N ASN A 132 -6.98 3.84 -8.02
CA ASN A 132 -7.32 2.43 -8.19
C ASN A 132 -6.98 1.58 -6.95
N LEU A 133 -5.92 1.92 -6.21
CA LEU A 133 -5.61 1.28 -4.93
C LEU A 133 -6.69 1.58 -3.89
N ALA A 134 -7.09 2.85 -3.75
CA ALA A 134 -8.16 3.25 -2.82
C ALA A 134 -9.50 2.56 -3.15
N GLU A 135 -9.87 2.52 -4.42
CA GLU A 135 -11.08 1.82 -4.90
C GLU A 135 -10.99 0.31 -4.63
N GLY A 136 -9.83 -0.30 -4.88
CA GLY A 136 -9.60 -1.71 -4.58
C GLY A 136 -9.78 -2.06 -3.10
N PHE A 137 -9.33 -1.18 -2.19
CA PHE A 137 -9.58 -1.36 -0.76
C PHE A 137 -11.05 -1.17 -0.39
N ALA A 138 -11.76 -0.23 -1.02
CA ALA A 138 -13.19 -0.05 -0.79
C ALA A 138 -14.01 -1.27 -1.24
N GLU A 139 -13.63 -1.93 -2.34
CA GLU A 139 -14.20 -3.22 -2.73
C GLU A 139 -13.93 -4.30 -1.67
N ASP A 140 -12.72 -4.37 -1.14
CA ASP A 140 -12.36 -5.36 -0.11
C ASP A 140 -13.13 -5.13 1.20
N VAL A 141 -13.37 -3.87 1.60
CA VAL A 141 -14.27 -3.51 2.71
C VAL A 141 -15.69 -3.98 2.43
N THR A 142 -16.20 -3.78 1.21
CA THR A 142 -17.55 -4.23 0.82
C THR A 142 -17.66 -5.75 0.95
N ARG A 143 -16.68 -6.50 0.44
CA ARG A 143 -16.63 -7.97 0.56
C ARG A 143 -16.55 -8.43 2.02
N LEU A 144 -15.84 -7.69 2.87
CA LEU A 144 -15.71 -7.97 4.30
C LEU A 144 -17.06 -7.86 5.00
N TRP A 145 -17.82 -6.80 4.72
CA TRP A 145 -19.15 -6.64 5.27
C TRP A 145 -20.14 -7.63 4.69
N ASP A 146 -20.08 -7.94 3.39
CA ASP A 146 -20.90 -9.00 2.79
C ASP A 146 -20.64 -10.35 3.47
N TYR A 147 -19.38 -10.68 3.76
CA TYR A 147 -19.04 -11.88 4.52
C TYR A 147 -19.64 -11.83 5.94
N ALA A 148 -19.49 -10.70 6.63
CA ALA A 148 -19.99 -10.53 8.00
C ALA A 148 -21.52 -10.68 8.08
N PHE A 149 -22.26 -10.10 7.13
CA PHE A 149 -23.73 -10.15 7.14
C PHE A 149 -24.30 -11.50 6.73
N ASN A 150 -23.61 -12.26 5.88
CA ASN A 150 -24.10 -13.55 5.37
C ASN A 150 -23.72 -14.75 6.23
N LYS A 151 -22.90 -14.56 7.27
CA LYS A 151 -22.46 -15.65 8.13
C LYS A 151 -23.42 -15.83 9.30
N GLU A 152 -24.01 -17.02 9.41
CA GLU A 152 -25.06 -17.33 10.40
C GLU A 152 -24.57 -17.22 11.85
N ASP A 153 -23.36 -17.70 12.13
CA ASP A 153 -22.76 -17.69 13.48
C ASP A 153 -21.37 -17.02 13.45
N ILE A 154 -21.30 -15.74 13.82
CA ILE A 154 -20.04 -15.01 14.04
C ILE A 154 -19.75 -14.97 15.54
N SER A 155 -18.58 -15.47 15.94
CA SER A 155 -18.09 -15.34 17.31
C SER A 155 -17.59 -13.92 17.60
N ASP A 156 -17.63 -13.47 18.87
CA ASP A 156 -17.10 -12.16 19.28
C ASP A 156 -15.64 -11.93 18.84
N ASN A 157 -14.79 -12.95 19.01
CA ASN A 157 -13.39 -12.87 18.58
C ASN A 157 -13.24 -12.73 17.06
N GLU A 158 -14.16 -13.30 16.28
CA GLU A 158 -14.18 -13.13 14.84
C GLU A 158 -14.70 -11.75 14.45
N LEU A 159 -15.74 -11.25 15.12
CA LEU A 159 -16.25 -9.89 14.94
C LEU A 159 -15.14 -8.86 15.20
N GLU A 160 -14.39 -9.02 16.29
CA GLU A 160 -13.25 -8.14 16.62
C GLU A 160 -12.14 -8.19 15.57
N LYS A 161 -11.90 -9.37 14.96
CA LYS A 161 -10.93 -9.49 13.88
C LYS A 161 -11.43 -8.79 12.61
N LEU A 162 -12.71 -8.92 12.27
CA LEU A 162 -13.32 -8.24 11.14
C LEU A 162 -13.26 -6.72 11.33
N ASP A 163 -13.55 -6.23 12.53
CA ASP A 163 -13.47 -4.82 12.88
C ASP A 163 -12.03 -4.26 12.72
N LEU A 164 -11.02 -4.97 13.22
CA LEU A 164 -9.62 -4.60 13.03
C LEU A 164 -9.23 -4.55 11.53
N ILE A 165 -9.67 -5.53 10.74
CA ILE A 165 -9.43 -5.54 9.29
C ILE A 165 -10.15 -4.36 8.62
N ASN A 166 -11.39 -4.07 9.00
CA ASN A 166 -12.16 -2.95 8.49
C ASN A 166 -11.44 -1.62 8.76
N ASN A 167 -10.98 -1.39 9.99
CA ASN A 167 -10.28 -0.15 10.37
C ASN A 167 -8.95 0.00 9.61
N TRP A 168 -8.20 -1.09 9.46
CA TRP A 168 -6.97 -1.11 8.66
C TRP A 168 -7.24 -0.75 7.18
N LEU A 169 -8.23 -1.39 6.54
CA LEU A 169 -8.59 -1.10 5.15
C LEU A 169 -9.13 0.32 4.99
N PHE A 170 -9.97 0.78 5.93
CA PHE A 170 -10.52 2.12 5.92
C PHE A 170 -9.42 3.18 5.95
N LEU A 171 -8.42 3.01 6.81
CA LEU A 171 -7.29 3.93 6.87
C LEU A 171 -6.49 3.92 5.56
N LEU A 172 -6.28 2.75 4.93
CA LEU A 172 -5.64 2.65 3.62
C LEU A 172 -6.44 3.40 2.53
N ILE A 173 -7.77 3.25 2.50
CA ILE A 173 -8.62 4.02 1.58
C ILE A 173 -8.37 5.51 1.76
N LYS A 174 -8.35 6.00 3.00
CA LYS A 174 -8.11 7.42 3.28
C LYS A 174 -6.73 7.87 2.85
N VAL A 175 -5.67 7.13 3.17
CA VAL A 175 -4.29 7.45 2.78
C VAL A 175 -4.16 7.62 1.27
N PHE A 176 -4.65 6.65 0.49
CA PHE A 176 -4.54 6.69 -0.96
C PHE A 176 -5.52 7.70 -1.59
N ALA A 177 -6.74 7.85 -1.08
CA ALA A 177 -7.66 8.86 -1.57
C ALA A 177 -7.14 10.29 -1.32
N ILE A 178 -6.60 10.56 -0.13
CA ILE A 178 -6.08 11.89 0.24
C ILE A 178 -4.82 12.21 -0.56
N SER A 179 -3.86 11.28 -0.65
CA SER A 179 -2.66 11.49 -1.46
C SER A 179 -3.01 11.87 -2.90
N SER A 180 -3.93 11.18 -3.56
CA SER A 180 -4.36 11.52 -4.93
C SER A 180 -4.89 12.97 -5.11
N ARG A 181 -5.29 13.63 -4.02
CA ARG A 181 -5.88 14.98 -4.00
C ARG A 181 -4.92 16.07 -3.54
N LEU A 182 -3.71 15.72 -3.10
CA LEU A 182 -2.70 16.70 -2.71
C LEU A 182 -2.11 17.37 -3.95
N ASP A 183 -2.01 18.70 -3.90
CA ASP A 183 -1.31 19.50 -4.91
C ASP A 183 0.22 19.39 -4.76
N ASP A 184 0.67 19.14 -3.52
CA ASP A 184 2.07 18.88 -3.19
C ASP A 184 2.40 17.42 -3.53
N ILE A 185 3.08 17.27 -4.66
CA ILE A 185 3.45 16.00 -5.26
C ILE A 185 4.36 15.19 -4.30
N GLU A 186 5.32 15.83 -3.63
CA GLU A 186 6.27 15.15 -2.73
C GLU A 186 5.55 14.59 -1.51
N LYS A 187 4.70 15.41 -0.87
CA LYS A 187 3.88 14.96 0.27
C LYS A 187 2.92 13.85 -0.13
N SER A 188 2.44 13.88 -1.36
CA SER A 188 1.55 12.86 -1.86
C SER A 188 2.21 11.51 -2.05
N VAL A 189 3.42 11.51 -2.61
CA VAL A 189 4.26 10.32 -2.68
C VAL A 189 4.60 9.82 -1.28
N GLU A 190 5.07 10.69 -0.39
CA GLU A 190 5.40 10.34 0.99
C GLU A 190 4.20 9.64 1.68
N LEU A 191 3.02 10.27 1.65
CA LEU A 191 1.83 9.73 2.28
C LEU A 191 1.44 8.36 1.71
N SER A 192 1.51 8.20 0.39
CA SER A 192 1.20 6.91 -0.25
C SER A 192 2.19 5.83 0.14
N MET A 193 3.49 6.16 0.22
CA MET A 193 4.55 5.25 0.64
C MET A 193 4.35 4.77 2.07
N PHE A 194 3.95 5.68 2.97
CA PHE A 194 3.52 5.30 4.32
C PHE A 194 2.31 4.35 4.29
N GLY A 195 1.33 4.60 3.41
CA GLY A 195 0.22 3.68 3.16
C GLY A 195 0.65 2.30 2.68
N MET A 196 1.66 2.21 1.81
CA MET A 196 2.21 0.93 1.35
C MET A 196 2.83 0.14 2.51
N ILE A 197 3.58 0.80 3.39
CA ILE A 197 4.15 0.13 4.57
C ILE A 197 3.04 -0.32 5.54
N LEU A 198 2.03 0.51 5.78
CA LEU A 198 0.85 0.13 6.59
C LEU A 198 0.15 -1.09 6.00
N TYR A 199 0.01 -1.14 4.67
CA TYR A 199 -0.57 -2.31 4.00
C TYR A 199 0.25 -3.57 4.28
N LEU A 200 1.56 -3.53 4.06
CA LEU A 200 2.44 -4.67 4.32
C LEU A 200 2.43 -5.10 5.80
N LYS A 201 2.37 -4.13 6.72
CA LYS A 201 2.26 -4.36 8.16
C LYS A 201 0.97 -5.10 8.53
N GLY A 202 -0.17 -4.67 7.99
CA GLY A 202 -1.45 -5.36 8.16
C GLY A 202 -1.42 -6.78 7.61
N ILE A 203 -0.82 -6.99 6.43
CA ILE A 203 -0.64 -8.35 5.89
C ILE A 203 0.21 -9.24 6.80
N ARG A 204 1.33 -8.72 7.31
CA ARG A 204 2.21 -9.48 8.22
C ARG A 204 1.45 -9.95 9.45
N ILE A 205 0.78 -9.02 10.13
CA ILE A 205 0.12 -9.26 11.43
C ILE A 205 -1.15 -10.08 11.25
N LEU A 206 -2.03 -9.73 10.30
CA LEU A 206 -3.38 -10.29 10.22
C LEU A 206 -3.45 -11.62 9.48
N TYR A 207 -2.45 -11.91 8.62
CA TYR A 207 -2.47 -13.05 7.70
C TYR A 207 -1.25 -13.96 7.77
N LYS A 208 -0.05 -13.47 8.09
CA LYS A 208 1.17 -14.30 8.13
C LYS A 208 1.58 -14.72 9.54
N GLU A 209 1.20 -13.94 10.54
CA GLU A 209 1.41 -14.24 11.96
C GLU A 209 0.06 -14.47 12.67
N PRO A 210 -0.80 -15.41 12.20
CA PRO A 210 -2.16 -15.59 12.74
C PRO A 210 -2.19 -16.10 14.19
N GLU A 211 -1.03 -16.45 14.75
CA GLU A 211 -0.87 -16.81 16.16
C GLU A 211 -0.89 -15.58 17.08
N ILE A 212 -0.70 -14.36 16.54
CA ILE A 212 -0.84 -13.13 17.31
C ILE A 212 -2.31 -12.98 17.73
N PRO A 213 -2.61 -12.93 19.04
CA PRO A 213 -3.96 -12.69 19.52
C PRO A 213 -4.51 -11.36 18.98
N VAL A 214 -5.82 -11.30 18.67
CA VAL A 214 -6.45 -10.10 18.10
C VAL A 214 -6.17 -8.85 18.94
N ASN A 215 -6.20 -8.95 20.27
CA ASN A 215 -5.88 -7.85 21.18
C ASN A 215 -4.44 -7.34 21.05
N GLU A 216 -3.48 -8.23 20.80
CA GLU A 216 -2.09 -7.86 20.58
C GLU A 216 -1.91 -7.23 19.19
N ALA A 217 -2.56 -7.79 18.16
CA ALA A 217 -2.61 -7.22 16.82
C ALA A 217 -3.21 -5.80 16.82
N LYS A 218 -4.33 -5.58 17.55
CA LYS A 218 -4.95 -4.26 17.77
C LYS A 218 -3.95 -3.29 18.38
N LYS A 219 -3.24 -3.69 19.44
CA LYS A 219 -2.25 -2.82 20.11
C LYS A 219 -1.09 -2.43 19.19
N ILE A 220 -0.57 -3.38 18.41
CA ILE A 220 0.52 -3.10 17.46
C ILE A 220 0.02 -2.13 16.39
N LEU A 221 -1.10 -2.45 15.73
CA LEU A 221 -1.64 -1.64 14.64
C LEU A 221 -2.16 -0.27 15.09
N LYS A 222 -2.60 -0.11 16.35
CA LYS A 222 -3.00 1.20 16.88
C LYS A 222 -1.88 2.23 16.78
N GLN A 223 -0.64 1.84 17.10
CA GLN A 223 0.51 2.74 16.98
C GLN A 223 0.80 3.09 15.51
N ASP A 224 0.64 2.11 14.61
CA ASP A 224 0.74 2.33 13.17
C ASP A 224 -0.36 3.29 12.68
N PHE A 225 -1.60 3.15 13.16
CA PHE A 225 -2.71 4.03 12.80
C PHE A 225 -2.50 5.46 13.28
N GLU A 226 -2.06 5.65 14.53
CA GLU A 226 -1.70 6.96 15.09
C GLU A 226 -0.62 7.66 14.25
N LEU A 227 0.42 6.93 13.84
CA LEU A 227 1.46 7.45 12.97
C LEU A 227 0.88 7.90 11.62
N ILE A 228 0.06 7.06 10.99
CA ILE A 228 -0.50 7.32 9.66
C ILE A 228 -1.49 8.49 9.69
N ILE A 229 -2.35 8.57 10.70
CA ILE A 229 -3.28 9.68 10.90
C ILE A 229 -2.49 10.98 11.11
N ARG A 230 -1.42 10.95 11.91
CA ARG A 230 -0.53 12.11 12.04
C ARG A 230 0.05 12.54 10.69
N LYS A 231 0.53 11.60 9.87
CA LYS A 231 1.03 11.91 8.51
C LYS A 231 -0.05 12.48 7.59
N ILE A 232 -1.27 11.97 7.68
CA ILE A 232 -2.43 12.52 6.95
C ILE A 232 -2.67 13.98 7.37
N LEU A 233 -2.65 14.29 8.67
CA LEU A 233 -2.84 15.65 9.17
C LEU A 233 -1.68 16.60 8.79
N GLU A 234 -0.44 16.12 8.80
CA GLU A 234 0.76 16.86 8.39
C GLU A 234 0.85 17.11 6.88
N SER A 235 0.11 16.34 6.07
CA SER A 235 0.14 16.43 4.60
C SER A 235 -0.31 17.81 4.08
N GLY A 236 -1.02 18.59 4.90
CA GLY A 236 -1.60 19.86 4.49
C GLY A 236 -2.88 19.71 3.68
N TYR A 237 -3.45 18.50 3.61
CA TYR A 237 -4.79 18.30 3.08
C TYR A 237 -5.81 19.15 3.86
N LYS A 238 -6.67 19.87 3.14
CA LYS A 238 -7.76 20.63 3.73
C LYS A 238 -8.96 19.72 3.86
N PHE A 239 -9.14 19.15 5.04
CA PHE A 239 -10.26 18.27 5.32
C PHE A 239 -11.59 18.99 5.19
N GLN A 240 -12.57 18.28 4.65
CA GLN A 240 -13.97 18.64 4.78
C GLN A 240 -14.51 17.98 6.06
N LYS A 241 -15.50 18.61 6.72
CA LYS A 241 -16.00 18.16 8.04
C LYS A 241 -16.32 16.66 8.14
N THR A 242 -16.76 16.04 7.04
CA THR A 242 -17.10 14.61 6.97
C THR A 242 -15.87 13.69 6.95
N ASP A 243 -14.74 14.16 6.43
CA ASP A 243 -13.49 13.38 6.39
C ASP A 243 -12.76 13.39 7.74
N ASP A 244 -12.87 14.49 8.50
CA ASP A 244 -12.26 14.64 9.83
C ASP A 244 -12.84 13.66 10.84
N TYR A 245 -14.17 13.58 10.93
CA TYR A 245 -14.87 12.78 11.94
C TYR A 245 -14.48 11.30 11.86
N LEU A 246 -14.42 10.75 10.64
CA LEU A 246 -14.11 9.34 10.41
C LEU A 246 -12.63 8.98 10.67
N LEU A 247 -11.70 9.95 10.62
CA LEU A 247 -10.30 9.70 10.95
C LEU A 247 -10.08 9.59 12.46
N PHE A 248 -10.86 10.34 13.25
CA PHE A 248 -10.81 10.25 14.71
C PHE A 248 -11.51 8.98 15.23
N GLU A 249 -12.57 8.50 14.57
CA GLU A 249 -13.21 7.23 14.91
C GLU A 249 -12.24 6.03 14.84
N VAL A 250 -11.29 6.02 13.89
CA VAL A 250 -10.25 4.97 13.79
C VAL A 250 -9.33 4.90 15.03
N LEU A 251 -9.29 5.95 15.87
CA LEU A 251 -8.47 6.01 17.09
C LEU A 251 -9.27 5.81 18.38
N GLU A 252 -10.58 6.06 18.35
CA GLU A 252 -11.47 6.00 19.51
C GLU A 252 -11.88 4.55 19.85
N ASP A 253 -11.83 3.63 18.88
CA ASP A 253 -12.00 2.17 19.05
C ASP A 253 -10.67 1.38 19.04
#